data_AF-A0A6A5YG58-F1
#
_entry.id   AF-A0A6A5YG58-F1
#
_cell.length_a   1.000
_cell.length_b   1.000
_cell.length_c   1.000
_cell.angle_alpha   90.00
_cell.angle_beta   90.00
_cell.angle_gamma   90.00
#
_symmetry.space_group_name_H-M   'P 1'
#
loop_
_entity.id
_entity.type
_entity.pdbx_description
1 polymer ?
#
loop_
_entity_poly.entity_id
_entity_poly.type
_entity_poly.pdbx_seq_one_letter_code
_entity_poly.pdbx_strand_id
1 'polypeptide(L)'
;MSVRIFVKFRTHEVPCDPGRKLKFIADAACSASLGRHFDYEKDFLHSQGEIYSVNAPCHVLIDCEYQQFPIDPKEIPLRCYAVKSDNLHDGPLILEETNLHRGQIDIVPWGRHSS
;
A
#
# COMPACT_ATOMS: atom_id res chain seq x y z
N MET A 1 1.30 -3.09 16.18
CA MET A 1 -0.13 -3.35 15.91
C MET A 1 -0.29 -3.86 14.49
N SER A 2 -0.95 -5.01 14.29
CA SER A 2 -1.23 -5.50 12.93
C SER A 2 -2.27 -4.62 12.24
N VAL A 3 -1.96 -4.17 11.03
CA VAL A 3 -2.85 -3.35 10.17
C VAL A 3 -2.63 -3.76 8.72
N ARG A 4 -3.72 -3.78 7.95
CA ARG A 4 -3.67 -3.94 6.50
C ARG A 4 -3.86 -2.57 5.86
N ILE A 5 -3.00 -2.21 4.92
CA ILE A 5 -3.06 -0.92 4.25
C ILE A 5 -3.20 -1.15 2.75
N PHE A 6 -4.26 -0.62 2.16
CA PHE A 6 -4.47 -0.61 0.72
C PHE A 6 -4.15 0.78 0.18
N VAL A 7 -3.37 0.85 -0.90
CA VAL A 7 -3.06 2.11 -1.59
C VAL A 7 -3.37 1.96 -3.07
N LYS A 8 -4.17 2.89 -3.61
CA LYS A 8 -4.37 3.05 -5.06
C LYS A 8 -3.62 4.27 -5.58
N PHE A 9 -3.04 4.16 -6.76
CA PHE A 9 -2.32 5.24 -7.41
C PHE A 9 -2.20 4.99 -8.92
N ARG A 10 -1.79 6.02 -9.64
CA ARG A 10 -1.28 5.92 -11.01
C ARG A 10 0.22 6.11 -10.99
N THR A 11 0.93 5.40 -11.87
CA THR A 11 2.40 5.41 -11.88
C THR A 11 3.03 6.80 -11.99
N HIS A 12 2.40 7.76 -12.68
CA HIS A 12 2.91 9.12 -12.80
C HIS A 12 2.78 9.96 -11.50
N GLU A 13 1.87 9.59 -10.60
CA GLU A 13 1.60 10.32 -9.34
C GLU A 13 2.70 10.09 -8.30
N VAL A 14 3.58 9.13 -8.54
CA VAL A 14 4.67 8.75 -7.64
C VAL A 14 5.99 9.22 -8.25
N PRO A 15 6.57 10.35 -7.83
CA PRO A 15 7.70 11.00 -8.50
C PRO A 15 9.04 10.34 -8.15
N CYS A 16 9.19 9.05 -8.46
CA CYS A 16 10.45 8.33 -8.30
C CYS A 16 10.63 7.25 -9.38
N ASP A 17 11.84 6.69 -9.44
CA ASP A 17 12.19 5.62 -10.37
C ASP A 17 11.22 4.43 -10.24
N PRO A 18 10.78 3.80 -11.35
CA PRO A 18 9.86 2.67 -11.31
C PRO A 18 10.26 1.56 -10.33
N GLY A 19 11.55 1.25 -10.23
CA GLY A 19 12.07 0.22 -9.30
C GLY A 19 11.95 0.59 -7.82
N ARG A 20 11.70 1.86 -7.48
CA ARG A 20 11.59 2.37 -6.10
C ARG A 20 10.16 2.73 -5.69
N LYS A 21 9.23 2.84 -6.66
CA LYS A 21 7.84 3.26 -6.43
C LYS A 21 7.14 2.43 -5.35
N LEU A 22 7.25 1.09 -5.38
CA LEU A 22 6.60 0.23 -4.39
C LEU A 22 7.09 0.51 -2.96
N LYS A 23 8.40 0.55 -2.75
CA LYS A 23 8.97 0.84 -1.43
C LYS A 23 8.61 2.25 -0.95
N PHE A 24 8.64 3.22 -1.86
CA PHE A 24 8.30 4.61 -1.54
C PHE A 24 6.85 4.77 -1.09
N ILE A 25 5.91 4.10 -1.76
CA ILE A 25 4.50 4.06 -1.34
C ILE A 25 4.35 3.35 -0.01
N ALA A 26 5.05 2.23 0.18
CA ALA A 26 4.99 1.47 1.42
C ALA A 26 5.48 2.28 2.62
N ASP A 27 6.57 3.00 2.45
CA ASP A 27 7.11 3.89 3.49
C ASP A 27 6.13 5.01 3.84
N ALA A 28 5.53 5.66 2.82
CA ALA A 28 4.52 6.68 3.05
C ALA A 28 3.28 6.12 3.78
N ALA A 29 2.80 4.94 3.38
CA ALA A 29 1.64 4.29 3.95
C ALA A 29 1.87 3.85 5.41
N CYS A 30 3.00 3.21 5.69
CA CYS A 30 3.38 2.84 7.05
C CYS A 30 3.63 4.08 7.91
N SER A 31 4.21 5.15 7.36
CA SER A 31 4.41 6.41 8.10
C SER A 31 3.07 7.02 8.51
N ALA A 32 2.12 7.10 7.57
CA ALA A 32 0.77 7.62 7.82
C ALA A 32 -0.05 6.77 8.81
N SER A 33 0.07 5.44 8.76
CA SER A 33 -0.74 4.53 9.58
C SER A 33 -0.12 4.13 10.91
N LEU A 34 1.21 4.05 10.97
CA LEU A 34 1.96 3.45 12.09
C LEU A 34 3.07 4.36 12.63
N GLY A 35 3.37 5.50 12.00
CA GLY A 35 4.45 6.40 12.42
C GLY A 35 5.86 5.83 12.20
N ARG A 36 6.02 4.82 11.32
CA ARG A 36 7.31 4.19 11.00
C ARG A 36 7.43 3.87 9.51
N HIS A 37 8.63 3.55 9.04
CA HIS A 37 8.86 3.06 7.68
C HIS A 37 8.48 1.59 7.52
N PHE A 38 8.32 1.16 6.27
CA PHE A 38 8.09 -0.23 5.88
C PHE A 38 9.33 -1.08 6.16
N ASP A 39 9.11 -2.24 6.79
CA ASP A 39 10.14 -3.17 7.25
C ASP A 39 9.90 -4.56 6.64
N TYR A 40 10.79 -5.03 5.76
CA TYR A 40 10.66 -6.33 5.09
C TYR A 40 10.72 -7.54 6.05
N GLU A 41 11.21 -7.37 7.29
CA GLU A 41 11.20 -8.46 8.27
C GLU A 41 9.82 -8.65 8.90
N LYS A 42 8.99 -7.60 8.93
CA LYS A 42 7.72 -7.57 9.67
C LYS A 42 6.51 -7.34 8.78
N ASP A 43 6.70 -6.73 7.63
CA ASP A 43 5.66 -6.28 6.72
C ASP A 43 5.76 -7.02 5.38
N PHE A 44 4.60 -7.35 4.80
CA PHE A 44 4.50 -7.91 3.47
C PHE A 44 3.89 -6.91 2.50
N LEU A 45 4.44 -6.85 1.29
CA LEU A 45 3.98 -5.97 0.23
C LEU A 45 3.51 -6.79 -0.97
N HIS A 46 2.24 -6.61 -1.31
CA HIS A 46 1.62 -7.14 -2.52
C HIS A 46 1.37 -5.99 -3.48
N SER A 47 1.57 -6.21 -4.77
CA SER A 47 1.31 -5.19 -5.79
C SER A 47 0.59 -5.77 -6.98
N GLN A 48 -0.29 -4.96 -7.58
CA GLN A 48 -0.96 -5.23 -8.84
C GLN A 48 -0.88 -4.01 -9.75
N GLY A 49 -0.73 -4.26 -11.06
CA GLY A 49 -0.64 -3.24 -12.10
C GLY A 49 0.74 -3.19 -12.77
N GLU A 50 0.88 -2.32 -13.76
CA GLU A 50 2.09 -2.19 -14.57
C GLU A 50 2.94 -1.01 -14.10
N ILE A 51 3.77 -1.22 -13.07
CA ILE A 51 4.53 -0.13 -12.45
C ILE A 51 5.52 0.58 -13.38
N TYR A 52 5.90 -0.08 -14.48
CA TYR A 52 6.81 0.43 -15.49
C TYR A 52 6.09 1.24 -16.60
N SER A 53 4.76 1.20 -16.65
CA SER A 53 3.97 1.94 -17.65
C SER A 53 3.76 3.39 -17.21
N VAL A 54 3.72 4.34 -18.15
CA VAL A 54 3.78 5.79 -17.87
C VAL A 54 2.53 6.36 -17.14
N ASN A 55 1.39 5.67 -17.19
CA ASN A 55 0.16 6.11 -16.50
C ASN A 55 -0.78 4.93 -16.18
N ALA A 56 -0.21 3.82 -15.70
CA ALA A 56 -1.01 2.65 -15.38
C ALA A 56 -1.66 2.78 -14.00
N PRO A 57 -2.90 2.29 -13.82
CA PRO A 57 -3.48 2.11 -12.50
C PRO A 57 -2.71 1.01 -11.75
N CYS A 58 -2.29 1.33 -10.54
CA CYS A 58 -1.58 0.43 -9.67
C CYS A 58 -2.22 0.39 -8.29
N HIS A 59 -2.11 -0.78 -7.66
CA HIS A 59 -2.63 -1.02 -6.34
C HIS A 59 -1.58 -1.75 -5.52
N VAL A 60 -1.45 -1.38 -4.26
CA VAL A 60 -0.56 -2.04 -3.30
C VAL A 60 -1.37 -2.41 -2.06
N LEU A 61 -1.12 -3.61 -1.54
CA LEU A 61 -1.63 -4.08 -0.26
C LEU A 61 -0.44 -4.36 0.65
N ILE A 62 -0.48 -3.82 1.86
CA ILE A 62 0.60 -3.92 2.84
C ILE A 62 0.03 -4.58 4.08
N ASP A 63 0.58 -5.72 4.46
CA ASP A 63 0.25 -6.43 5.68
C ASP A 63 1.33 -6.18 6.71
N CYS A 64 1.05 -5.30 7.67
CA CYS A 64 2.01 -4.88 8.68
C CYS A 64 1.99 -5.81 9.90
N GLU A 65 3.18 -6.16 10.42
CA GLU A 65 3.37 -7.03 11.58
C GLU A 65 2.63 -8.38 11.45
N TYR A 66 2.54 -8.93 10.23
CA TYR A 66 1.75 -10.12 9.93
C TYR A 66 2.25 -11.38 10.64
N GLN A 67 3.55 -11.46 10.93
CA GLN A 67 4.15 -12.65 11.55
C GLN A 67 3.86 -12.80 13.05
N GLN A 68 3.27 -11.79 13.70
CA GLN A 68 3.23 -11.76 15.17
C GLN A 68 2.03 -12.50 15.78
N PHE A 69 0.94 -12.76 15.05
CA PHE A 69 -0.25 -13.43 15.62
C PHE A 69 -1.11 -14.17 14.58
N PRO A 70 -1.79 -15.29 14.94
CA PRO A 70 -2.79 -15.95 14.11
C PRO A 70 -4.13 -15.19 14.16
N ILE A 71 -4.13 -13.92 13.74
CA ILE A 71 -5.36 -13.10 13.65
C ILE A 71 -5.98 -13.37 12.28
N ASP A 72 -7.31 -13.60 12.24
CA ASP A 72 -8.03 -13.69 10.97
C ASP A 72 -7.80 -12.40 10.18
N PRO A 73 -7.31 -12.45 8.92
CA PRO A 73 -7.12 -11.26 8.08
C PRO A 73 -8.35 -10.34 7.96
N LYS A 74 -9.56 -10.87 8.20
CA LYS A 74 -10.81 -10.10 8.23
C LYS A 74 -10.94 -9.21 9.47
N GLU A 75 -10.30 -9.57 10.57
CA GLU A 75 -10.34 -8.84 11.84
C GLU A 75 -9.25 -7.76 11.91
N ILE A 76 -8.18 -7.89 11.13
CA ILE A 76 -7.09 -6.90 11.06
C ILE A 76 -7.64 -5.58 10.49
N PRO A 77 -7.53 -4.42 11.15
CA PRO A 77 -8.02 -3.14 10.62
C PRO A 77 -7.49 -2.85 9.21
N LEU A 78 -8.35 -2.36 8.31
CA LEU A 78 -7.98 -1.98 6.94
C LEU A 78 -8.00 -0.46 6.81
N ARG A 79 -6.85 0.11 6.43
CA ARG A 79 -6.71 1.52 6.04
C ARG A 79 -6.61 1.61 4.53
N CYS A 80 -7.30 2.55 3.92
CA CYS A 80 -7.32 2.70 2.47
C CYS A 80 -6.87 4.11 2.10
N TYR A 81 -5.90 4.22 1.21
CA TYR A 81 -5.37 5.51 0.75
C TYR A 81 -5.37 5.61 -0.77
N ALA A 82 -5.43 6.84 -1.26
CA ALA A 82 -5.05 7.21 -2.62
C ALA A 82 -3.82 8.11 -2.58
N VAL A 83 -2.92 7.95 -3.56
CA VAL A 83 -1.88 8.95 -3.79
C VAL A 83 -2.55 10.19 -4.36
N LYS A 84 -2.27 11.35 -3.76
CA LYS A 84 -2.70 12.64 -4.28
C LYS A 84 -1.55 13.26 -5.03
N SER A 85 -1.73 13.47 -6.33
CA SER A 85 -0.78 14.27 -7.10
C SER A 85 -0.96 15.73 -6.68
N ASP A 86 0.01 16.26 -5.96
CA ASP A 86 0.17 17.70 -5.84
C ASP A 86 1.09 18.16 -6.98
N ASN A 87 0.80 19.30 -7.62
CA ASN A 87 1.57 19.79 -8.77
C ASN A 87 3.00 20.25 -8.40
N LEU A 88 3.41 20.04 -7.14
CA LEU A 88 4.71 20.35 -6.60
C LEU A 88 5.58 19.09 -6.65
N HIS A 89 6.41 18.99 -7.69
CA HIS A 89 7.24 17.83 -7.99
C HIS A 89 8.32 17.47 -6.93
N ASP A 90 8.51 18.29 -5.90
CA ASP A 90 9.58 18.14 -4.90
C ASP A 90 9.10 17.87 -3.45
N GLY A 91 7.84 17.48 -3.26
CA GLY A 91 7.25 17.23 -1.94
C GLY A 91 7.25 15.75 -1.49
N PRO A 92 7.00 15.47 -0.19
CA PRO A 92 6.72 14.12 0.28
C PRO A 92 5.45 13.58 -0.38
N LEU A 93 5.39 12.26 -0.60
CA LEU A 93 4.20 11.60 -1.16
C LEU A 93 3.00 11.84 -0.24
N ILE A 94 1.95 12.47 -0.78
CA ILE A 94 0.73 12.77 -0.01
C ILE A 94 -0.26 11.62 -0.20
N LEU A 95 -0.68 11.03 0.91
CA LEU A 95 -1.72 10.00 0.95
C LEU A 95 -3.01 10.58 1.52
N GLU A 96 -4.10 10.42 0.78
CA GLU A 96 -5.45 10.80 1.21
C GLU A 96 -6.23 9.55 1.61
N GLU A 97 -6.80 9.53 2.82
CA GLU A 97 -7.62 8.41 3.26
C GLU A 97 -8.91 8.33 2.42
N THR A 98 -9.27 7.12 2.01
CA THR A 98 -10.40 6.87 1.12
C THR A 98 -11.38 5.89 1.74
N ASN A 99 -12.67 6.11 1.49
CA ASN A 99 -13.73 5.21 1.93
C ASN A 99 -13.95 4.09 0.90
N LEU A 100 -12.98 3.17 0.79
CA LEU A 100 -13.14 1.95 0.00
C LEU A 100 -13.72 0.82 0.85
N HIS A 101 -14.60 0.01 0.24
CA HIS A 101 -15.19 -1.12 0.93
C HIS A 101 -14.22 -2.31 0.95
N ARG A 102 -13.93 -2.85 2.14
CA ARG A 102 -13.09 -4.05 2.34
C ARG A 102 -13.41 -5.19 1.37
N GLY A 103 -14.69 -5.45 1.12
CA GLY A 103 -15.11 -6.52 0.21
C GLY A 103 -14.59 -6.39 -1.23
N GLN A 104 -14.30 -5.16 -1.69
CA GLN A 104 -13.71 -4.92 -3.01
C GLN A 104 -12.19 -5.18 -3.04
N ILE A 105 -11.54 -5.19 -1.87
CA ILE A 105 -10.11 -5.42 -1.72
C ILE A 105 -9.86 -6.91 -1.47
N ASP A 106 -10.66 -7.54 -0.62
CA ASP A 106 -10.52 -8.95 -0.26
C ASP A 106 -10.88 -9.91 -1.42
N ILE A 107 -11.67 -9.46 -2.42
CA ILE A 107 -11.98 -10.27 -3.63
C ILE A 107 -10.76 -10.41 -4.56
N VAL A 108 -9.78 -9.51 -4.45
CA VAL A 108 -8.60 -9.52 -5.32
C VAL A 108 -7.63 -10.60 -4.81
N PRO A 109 -7.15 -11.50 -5.68
CA PRO A 109 -6.18 -12.51 -5.28
C PRO A 109 -4.79 -11.87 -5.18
N TRP A 110 -4.48 -11.26 -4.04
CA TRP A 110 -3.19 -10.60 -3.75
C TRP A 110 -1.98 -11.56 -3.73
N GLY A 111 -2.16 -12.82 -4.13
CA GLY A 111 -1.25 -13.91 -3.87
C GLY A 111 -1.68 -14.64 -2.61
N ARG A 112 -1.60 -15.98 -2.63
CA ARG A 112 -1.86 -16.78 -1.44
C ARG A 112 -0.73 -16.52 -0.43
N HIS A 113 -1.08 -16.11 0.78
CA HIS A 113 -0.57 -16.88 1.91
C HIS A 113 -1.25 -18.24 1.77
N SER A 114 -0.53 -19.23 1.26
CA SER A 114 -1.02 -20.60 1.34
C SER A 114 -1.28 -20.88 2.82
N SER A 115 -2.56 -21.11 3.10
CA SER A 115 -3.10 -21.90 4.21
C SER A 115 -2.07 -22.64 5.06
#